data_AF-A0A7I8DK39-F1
#
_entry.id   AF-A0A7I8DK39-F1
#
_cell.length_a   1.000
_cell.length_b   1.000
_cell.length_c   1.000
_cell.angle_alpha   90.00
_cell.angle_beta   90.00
_cell.angle_gamma   90.00
#
_symmetry.space_group_name_H-M   'P 1'
#
loop_
_entity.id
_entity.type
_entity.pdbx_description
1 polymer ?
#
loop_
_entity_poly.entity_id
_entity_poly.type
_entity_poly.pdbx_seq_one_letter_code
_entity_poly.pdbx_strand_id
1 'polypeptide(L)'
;MKKIKAILIDFIKAAILGLAISATAGGVLFLAGFLSGGFREERGLEAGKDGLLLISSLGMFLLAGMLLAKGKKPEQFSEMDSWRKHFRIIGYKTALGIICAAFLAIASVMDILL
;
A
#
# COMPACT_ATOMS: atom_id res chain seq x y z
N MET A 1 -10.55 2.18 27.00
CA MET A 1 -9.80 3.28 26.35
C MET A 1 -8.38 2.92 25.90
N LYS A 2 -7.53 2.24 26.70
CA LYS A 2 -6.14 1.91 26.30
C LYS A 2 -6.02 1.04 25.03
N LYS A 3 -6.94 0.07 24.83
CA LYS A 3 -6.97 -0.77 23.61
C LYS A 3 -7.30 0.01 22.32
N ILE A 4 -8.26 0.93 22.38
CA ILE A 4 -8.65 1.76 21.22
C ILE A 4 -7.51 2.68 20.81
N LYS A 5 -6.83 3.32 21.77
CA LYS A 5 -5.65 4.16 21.48
C LYS A 5 -4.53 3.35 20.82
N ALA A 6 -4.30 2.11 21.24
CA ALA A 6 -3.29 1.25 20.63
C ALA A 6 -3.66 0.84 19.20
N ILE A 7 -4.93 0.52 18.92
CA ILE A 7 -5.40 0.25 17.56
C ILE A 7 -5.23 1.46 16.65
N LEU A 8 -5.56 2.65 17.16
CA LEU A 8 -5.41 3.89 16.39
C LEU A 8 -3.94 4.20 16.09
N ILE A 9 -3.03 3.99 17.04
CA ILE A 9 -1.59 4.17 16.81
C ILE A 9 -1.05 3.16 15.79
N ASP A 10 -1.47 1.91 15.88
CA ASP A 10 -1.11 0.87 14.89
C ASP A 10 -1.66 1.25 13.50
N PHE A 11 -2.89 1.76 13.41
CA PHE A 11 -3.46 2.22 12.15
C PHE A 11 -2.65 3.38 11.54
N ILE A 12 -2.33 4.39 12.36
CA ILE A 12 -1.55 5.55 11.92
C ILE A 12 -0.15 5.12 11.45
N LYS A 13 0.52 4.20 12.15
CA LYS A 13 1.81 3.66 11.72
C LYS A 13 1.71 2.95 10.37
N ALA A 14 0.68 2.12 10.17
CA ALA A 14 0.46 1.44 8.90
C ALA A 14 0.18 2.44 7.76
N ALA A 15 -0.59 3.49 8.04
CA ALA A 15 -0.88 4.54 7.09
C ALA A 15 0.37 5.35 6.71
N ILE A 16 1.18 5.77 7.68
CA ILE A 16 2.45 6.49 7.43
C ILE A 16 3.42 5.61 6.64
N LEU A 17 3.55 4.34 7.00
CA LEU A 17 4.39 3.40 6.26
C LEU A 17 3.87 3.23 4.83
N GLY A 18 2.56 3.04 4.66
CA GLY A 18 1.93 2.96 3.35
C GLY A 18 2.20 4.18 2.49
N LEU A 19 2.03 5.38 3.04
CA LEU A 19 2.31 6.65 2.38
C LEU A 19 3.79 6.82 2.00
N ALA A 20 4.71 6.44 2.88
CA ALA A 20 6.15 6.53 2.58
C ALA A 20 6.54 5.59 1.42
N ILE A 21 6.01 4.37 1.41
CA ILE A 21 6.26 3.39 0.35
C ILE A 21 5.61 3.84 -0.96
N SER A 22 4.35 4.29 -0.94
CA SER A 22 3.67 4.75 -2.16
C SER A 22 4.28 6.03 -2.71
N ALA A 23 4.75 6.95 -1.87
CA ALA A 23 5.45 8.15 -2.34
C ALA A 23 6.78 7.79 -3.02
N THR A 24 7.53 6.86 -2.44
CA THR A 24 8.80 6.39 -3.02
C THR A 24 8.55 5.65 -4.33
N ALA A 25 7.60 4.70 -4.35
CA ALA A 25 7.24 3.96 -5.56
C ALA A 25 6.71 4.90 -6.65
N GLY A 26 5.83 5.85 -6.29
CA GLY A 26 5.30 6.86 -7.20
C GLY A 26 6.40 7.74 -7.79
N GLY A 27 7.37 8.17 -6.98
CA GLY A 27 8.53 8.93 -7.45
C GLY A 27 9.42 8.15 -8.42
N VAL A 28 9.66 6.85 -8.15
CA VAL A 28 10.43 5.98 -9.05
C VAL A 28 9.69 5.77 -10.37
N LEU A 29 8.39 5.50 -10.32
CA LEU A 29 7.55 5.31 -11.51
C LEU A 29 7.44 6.60 -12.32
N PHE A 30 7.32 7.75 -11.64
CA PHE A 30 7.35 9.07 -12.26
C PHE A 30 8.66 9.32 -13.01
N LEU A 31 9.81 9.08 -12.35
CA LEU A 31 11.11 9.22 -13.00
C LEU A 31 11.25 8.28 -14.21
N ALA A 32 10.80 7.03 -14.08
CA ALA A 32 10.85 6.05 -15.17
C ALA A 32 9.97 6.48 -16.36
N GLY A 33 8.76 6.97 -16.11
CA GLY A 33 7.87 7.51 -17.13
C GLY A 33 8.40 8.78 -17.78
N PHE A 34 9.04 9.65 -16.98
CA PHE A 34 9.65 10.89 -17.46
C PHE A 34 10.85 10.62 -18.39
N LEU A 35 11.72 9.68 -18.01
CA LEU A 35 12.87 9.24 -18.81
C LEU A 35 12.43 8.56 -20.12
N SER A 36 11.40 7.70 -20.06
CA SER A 36 10.85 7.02 -21.24
C SER A 36 10.01 7.96 -22.14
N GLY A 37 9.40 8.98 -21.55
CA GLY A 37 8.53 9.95 -22.23
C GLY A 37 9.25 11.12 -22.91
N GLY A 38 10.60 11.16 -22.84
CA GLY A 38 11.40 12.23 -23.45
C GLY A 38 11.31 13.56 -22.70
N PHE A 39 11.36 13.53 -21.36
CA PHE A 39 11.33 14.70 -20.47
C PHE A 39 10.00 15.47 -20.46
N ARG A 40 8.88 14.82 -20.81
CA ARG A 40 7.54 15.39 -20.64
C ARG A 40 6.98 15.00 -19.29
N GLU A 41 6.70 16.00 -18.46
CA GLU A 41 6.18 15.81 -17.09
C GLU A 41 4.85 15.06 -17.09
N GLU A 42 3.97 15.33 -18.06
CA GLU A 42 2.68 14.66 -18.25
C GLU A 42 2.81 13.14 -18.35
N ARG A 43 3.75 12.64 -19.16
CA ARG A 43 3.98 11.19 -19.32
C ARG A 43 4.62 10.55 -18.09
N GLY A 44 5.41 11.30 -17.34
CA GLY A 44 5.92 10.85 -16.05
C GLY A 44 4.79 10.69 -15.04
N LEU A 45 3.90 11.67 -14.97
CA LEU A 45 2.78 11.68 -14.03
C LEU A 45 1.75 10.59 -14.37
N GLU A 46 1.48 10.37 -15.66
CA GLU A 46 0.58 9.33 -16.17
C GLU A 46 1.12 7.93 -15.85
N ALA A 47 2.41 7.68 -16.14
CA ALA A 47 3.06 6.41 -15.79
C ALA A 47 3.13 6.18 -14.28
N GLY A 48 3.35 7.23 -13.49
CA GLY A 48 3.34 7.18 -12.04
C GLY A 48 1.97 6.81 -11.48
N LYS A 49 0.91 7.46 -11.98
CA LYS A 49 -0.48 7.15 -11.62
C LYS A 49 -0.84 5.72 -11.97
N ASP A 50 -0.65 5.34 -13.24
CA ASP A 50 -1.06 4.02 -13.74
C ASP A 50 -0.27 2.90 -13.06
N GLY A 51 1.03 3.12 -12.82
CA GLY A 51 1.86 2.18 -12.08
C GLY A 51 1.44 2.03 -10.61
N LEU A 52 1.10 3.11 -9.92
CA LEU A 52 0.58 3.05 -8.55
C LEU A 52 -0.79 2.37 -8.48
N LEU A 53 -1.69 2.64 -9.43
CA LEU A 53 -2.99 1.98 -9.53
C LEU A 53 -2.82 0.48 -9.78
N LEU A 54 -1.88 0.09 -10.64
CA LEU A 54 -1.57 -1.32 -10.91
C LEU A 54 -1.09 -2.04 -9.63
N ILE A 55 -0.12 -1.45 -8.92
CA ILE A 55 0.40 -2.01 -7.67
C ILE A 55 -0.72 -2.13 -6.62
N SER A 56 -1.55 -1.09 -6.49
CA SER A 56 -2.67 -1.09 -5.55
C SER A 56 -3.71 -2.16 -5.89
N SER A 57 -4.05 -2.31 -7.17
CA SER A 57 -5.00 -3.33 -7.65
C SER A 57 -4.48 -4.74 -7.39
N LEU A 58 -3.20 -5.01 -7.66
CA LEU A 58 -2.56 -6.29 -7.35
C LEU A 58 -2.54 -6.56 -5.84
N GLY A 59 -2.23 -5.54 -5.02
CA GLY A 59 -2.25 -5.65 -3.56
C GLY A 59 -3.65 -5.99 -3.02
N MET A 60 -4.69 -5.31 -3.53
CA MET A 60 -6.08 -5.60 -3.18
C MET A 60 -6.53 -6.97 -3.67
N PHE A 61 -6.12 -7.38 -4.86
CA PHE A 61 -6.41 -8.70 -5.41
C PHE A 61 -5.82 -9.82 -4.54
N LEU A 62 -4.55 -9.70 -4.14
CA LEU A 62 -3.90 -10.63 -3.22
C LEU A 62 -4.63 -10.64 -1.87
N LEU A 63 -4.97 -9.47 -1.33
CA LEU A 63 -5.71 -9.36 -0.08
C LEU A 63 -7.08 -10.07 -0.15
N ALA A 64 -7.82 -9.84 -1.23
CA ALA A 64 -9.10 -10.48 -1.49
C ALA A 64 -8.94 -12.00 -1.60
N GLY A 65 -7.93 -12.48 -2.33
CA GLY A 65 -7.58 -13.90 -2.41
C GLY A 65 -7.29 -14.52 -1.04
N MET A 66 -6.54 -13.83 -0.19
CA MET A 66 -6.26 -14.27 1.18
C MET A 66 -7.48 -14.24 2.12
N LEU A 67 -8.48 -13.41 1.83
CA LEU A 67 -9.75 -13.40 2.56
C LEU A 67 -10.68 -14.52 2.09
N LEU A 68 -10.73 -14.77 0.77
CA LEU A 68 -11.53 -15.85 0.16
C LEU A 68 -10.95 -17.25 0.45
N ALA A 69 -9.63 -17.38 0.55
CA ALA A 69 -8.96 -18.64 0.90
C ALA A 69 -9.09 -19.01 2.40
N LYS A 70 -9.71 -18.14 3.21
CA LYS A 70 -9.84 -18.31 4.66
C LYS A 70 -10.89 -19.39 4.96
N GLY A 71 -10.43 -20.64 5.02
CA GLY A 71 -11.25 -21.81 5.35
C GLY A 71 -10.60 -23.18 5.07
N LYS A 72 -9.49 -23.25 4.33
CA LYS A 72 -8.92 -24.55 3.88
C LYS A 72 -7.60 -25.02 4.52
N LYS A 73 -6.90 -24.23 5.34
CA LYS A 73 -5.73 -24.67 6.16
C LYS A 73 -5.29 -23.56 7.13
N PRO A 74 -4.76 -23.87 8.33
CA PRO A 74 -4.13 -22.86 9.18
C PRO A 74 -2.88 -22.31 8.47
N GLU A 75 -2.82 -21.00 8.31
CA GLU A 75 -1.74 -20.27 7.64
C GLU A 75 -0.41 -20.50 8.40
N GLN A 76 0.43 -21.42 7.92
CA GLN A 76 1.78 -21.66 8.40
C GLN A 76 2.76 -20.60 7.86
N PHE A 77 2.55 -19.33 8.20
CA PHE A 77 3.59 -18.31 8.03
C PHE A 77 4.34 -18.13 9.34
N SER A 78 5.32 -19.01 9.54
CA SER A 78 6.25 -19.06 10.68
C SER A 78 7.23 -17.86 10.76
N GLU A 79 7.01 -16.80 9.98
CA GLU A 79 7.80 -15.54 10.01
C GLU A 79 6.98 -14.34 10.54
N MET A 80 5.83 -14.59 11.17
CA MET A 80 4.96 -13.54 11.72
C MET A 80 5.52 -12.81 12.97
N ASP A 81 6.70 -13.16 13.47
CA ASP A 81 7.27 -12.55 14.69
C ASP A 81 7.73 -11.10 14.51
N SER A 82 8.23 -10.71 13.33
CA SER A 82 8.60 -9.30 13.07
C SER A 82 7.40 -8.37 12.90
N TRP A 83 6.29 -8.87 12.34
CA TRP A 83 5.06 -8.08 12.17
C TRP A 83 4.30 -7.91 13.48
N ARG A 84 4.25 -8.95 14.33
CA ARG A 84 3.66 -8.87 15.68
C ARG A 84 4.40 -7.89 16.60
N LYS A 85 5.70 -7.64 16.35
CA LYS A 85 6.48 -6.61 17.05
C LYS A 85 6.12 -5.17 16.64
N HIS A 86 5.67 -4.97 15.40
CA HIS A 86 5.28 -3.63 14.90
C HIS A 86 3.80 -3.32 15.03
N PHE A 87 2.92 -4.32 14.96
CA PHE A 87 1.46 -4.17 15.07
C PHE A 87 0.95 -5.11 16.17
N ARG A 88 0.53 -4.51 17.29
CA ARG A 88 0.20 -5.24 18.52
C ARG A 88 -1.24 -5.79 18.49
N ILE A 89 -2.10 -5.23 17.64
CA ILE A 89 -3.55 -5.56 17.60
C ILE A 89 -4.11 -5.73 16.18
N ILE A 90 -3.53 -5.07 15.17
CA ILE A 90 -3.99 -5.15 13.77
C ILE A 90 -3.42 -6.40 13.09
N GLY A 91 -4.29 -7.22 12.48
CA GLY A 91 -3.88 -8.39 11.70
C GLY A 91 -3.18 -7.99 10.40
N TYR A 92 -2.30 -8.85 9.88
CA TYR A 92 -1.51 -8.49 8.71
C TYR A 92 -2.36 -8.11 7.47
N LYS A 93 -3.54 -8.74 7.37
CA LYS A 93 -4.56 -8.47 6.34
C LYS A 93 -5.07 -7.02 6.41
N THR A 94 -5.34 -6.49 7.60
CA THR A 94 -5.85 -5.12 7.74
C THR A 94 -4.77 -4.07 7.48
N ALA A 95 -3.51 -4.31 7.86
CA ALA A 95 -2.44 -3.37 7.52
C ALA A 95 -2.11 -3.36 6.02
N LEU A 96 -2.15 -4.52 5.34
CA LEU A 96 -2.06 -4.58 3.87
C LEU A 96 -3.19 -3.78 3.20
N GLY A 97 -4.42 -3.88 3.72
CA GLY A 97 -5.54 -3.06 3.24
C GLY A 97 -5.31 -1.56 3.40
N ILE A 98 -4.76 -1.12 4.54
CA ILE A 98 -4.43 0.28 4.81
C ILE A 98 -3.32 0.77 3.88
N ILE A 99 -2.30 -0.05 3.63
CA ILE A 99 -1.22 0.28 2.69
C ILE A 99 -1.80 0.44 1.28
N CYS A 100 -2.65 -0.47 0.81
CA CYS A 100 -3.29 -0.33 -0.50
C CYS A 100 -4.14 0.95 -0.58
N ALA A 101 -4.88 1.30 0.48
CA ALA A 101 -5.63 2.56 0.52
C ALA A 101 -4.71 3.78 0.45
N ALA A 102 -3.52 3.74 1.06
CA ALA A 102 -2.52 4.80 0.94
C ALA A 102 -1.91 4.89 -0.47
N PHE A 103 -1.75 3.78 -1.18
CA PHE A 103 -1.36 3.78 -2.59
C PHE A 103 -2.44 4.43 -3.47
N LEU A 104 -3.72 4.10 -3.27
CA LEU A 104 -4.82 4.76 -3.97
C LEU A 104 -4.87 6.26 -3.69
N ALA A 105 -4.66 6.68 -2.45
CA ALA A 105 -4.67 8.09 -2.09
C ALA A 105 -3.61 8.89 -2.87
N ILE A 106 -2.39 8.36 -3.00
CA ILE A 106 -1.33 9.02 -3.79
C ILE A 106 -1.67 8.97 -5.29
N ALA A 107 -2.18 7.85 -5.80
CA ALA A 107 -2.60 7.77 -7.19
C ALA A 107 -3.70 8.81 -7.51
N SER A 108 -4.67 9.02 -6.62
CA SER A 108 -5.68 10.07 -6.76
C SER A 108 -5.09 11.48 -6.70
N VAL A 109 -4.08 11.73 -5.87
CA VAL A 109 -3.37 13.02 -5.87
C VAL A 109 -2.64 13.25 -7.19
N MET A 110 -2.01 12.22 -7.75
CA MET A 110 -1.35 12.31 -9.06
C MET A 110 -2.36 12.54 -10.18
N ASP A 111 -3.56 11.97 -10.10
CA ASP A 111 -4.65 12.21 -11.05
C ASP A 111 -5.17 13.65 -11.01
N ILE A 112 -5.20 14.29 -9.83
CA ILE A 112 -5.59 15.71 -9.69
C ILE A 112 -4.51 16.66 -10.27
N LEU A 113 -3.25 16.22 -10.25
CA LEU A 113 -2.11 17.01 -10.72
C LEU A 113 -1.87 16.92 -12.24
N LEU A 114 -2.57 16.01 -12.93
CA LEU A 114 -2.45 15.72 -14.36
C LEU A 114 -3.48 16.53 -15.16
#